data_AF-A0A7H9AP96-F1
#
_entry.id   AF-A0A7H9AP96-F1
#
_cell.length_a   1.000
_cell.length_b   1.000
_cell.length_c   1.000
_cell.angle_alpha   90.00
_cell.angle_beta   90.00
_cell.angle_gamma   90.00
#
_symmetry.space_group_name_H-M   'P 1'
#
loop_
_entity.id
_entity.type
_entity.pdbx_description
1 polymer ?
#
loop_
_entity_poly.entity_id
_entity_poly.type
_entity_poly.pdbx_seq_one_letter_code
_entity_poly.pdbx_strand_id
1 'polypeptide(L)'
;MDKKLTLSLDKSIIESAKNYAKSNNISLSKLIESYLKTLTKRKRSSTEITPLVESLSGVINLDEDFDVKDAYTDYLIEKYK
;
A
#
# COMPACT_ATOMS: atom_id res chain seq x y z
N MET A 1 -15.59 -21.90 3.49
CA MET A 1 -16.17 -22.11 4.82
C MET A 1 -15.31 -21.37 5.82
N ASP A 2 -15.92 -20.51 6.63
CA ASP A 2 -15.20 -19.75 7.64
C ASP A 2 -14.98 -20.61 8.89
N LYS A 3 -13.77 -20.55 9.45
CA LYS A 3 -13.41 -21.25 10.70
C LYS A 3 -12.95 -20.22 11.72
N LYS A 4 -13.29 -20.47 13.00
CA LYS A 4 -12.82 -19.65 14.11
C LYS A 4 -11.37 -20.02 14.45
N LEU A 5 -10.52 -19.00 14.56
CA LEU A 5 -9.15 -19.10 15.03
C LEU A 5 -9.05 -18.36 16.37
N THR A 6 -8.64 -19.05 17.43
CA THR A 6 -8.43 -18.46 18.76
C THR A 6 -6.92 -18.29 18.98
N LEU A 7 -6.48 -17.07 19.30
CA LEU A 7 -5.07 -16.74 19.53
C LEU A 7 -4.90 -16.19 20.96
N SER A 8 -3.83 -16.61 21.63
CA SER A 8 -3.41 -16.02 22.91
C SER A 8 -2.42 -14.89 22.64
N LEU A 9 -2.74 -13.69 23.12
CA LEU A 9 -2.00 -12.45 22.89
C LEU A 9 -2.04 -11.60 24.16
N ASP A 10 -1.06 -10.71 24.32
CA ASP A 10 -1.08 -9.74 25.40
C ASP A 10 -2.32 -8.83 25.34
N LYS A 11 -2.93 -8.59 26.50
CA LYS A 11 -4.16 -7.79 26.61
C LYS A 11 -3.97 -6.37 26.06
N SER A 12 -2.80 -5.76 26.29
CA SER A 12 -2.48 -4.42 25.79
C SER A 12 -2.44 -4.36 24.25
N ILE A 13 -1.95 -5.42 23.61
CA ILE A 13 -1.93 -5.55 22.15
C ILE A 13 -3.36 -5.73 21.61
N ILE A 14 -4.18 -6.56 22.27
CA ILE A 14 -5.59 -6.75 21.88
C ILE A 14 -6.33 -5.41 21.89
N GLU A 15 -6.18 -4.60 22.94
CA GLU A 15 -6.85 -3.31 23.05
C GLU A 15 -6.34 -2.30 22.00
N SER A 16 -5.03 -2.25 21.78
CA SER A 16 -4.44 -1.40 20.74
C SER A 16 -4.96 -1.76 19.35
N ALA A 17 -5.05 -3.06 19.04
CA ALA A 17 -5.56 -3.55 17.77
C ALA A 17 -7.07 -3.27 17.60
N LYS A 18 -7.87 -3.39 18.66
CA LYS A 18 -9.30 -3.01 18.64
C LYS A 18 -9.48 -1.52 18.37
N ASN A 19 -8.69 -0.66 19.02
CA ASN A 19 -8.74 0.79 18.82
C ASN A 19 -8.40 1.15 17.37
N TYR A 20 -7.35 0.55 16.80
CA TYR A 20 -6.98 0.74 15.40
C TYR A 20 -8.09 0.26 14.44
N ALA A 21 -8.66 -0.92 14.68
CA ALA A 21 -9.73 -1.44 13.83
C ALA A 21 -10.96 -0.51 13.86
N LYS A 22 -11.32 -0.01 15.05
CA LYS A 22 -12.42 0.94 15.26
C LYS A 22 -12.18 2.27 14.54
N SER A 23 -10.98 2.86 14.66
CA SER A 23 -10.66 4.12 13.98
C SER A 23 -10.69 4.01 12.46
N ASN A 24 -10.43 2.80 11.93
CA ASN A 24 -10.50 2.48 10.51
C ASN A 24 -11.86 1.91 10.07
N ASN A 25 -12.90 1.95 10.92
CA ASN A 25 -14.25 1.43 10.63
C ASN A 25 -14.27 -0.03 10.13
N ILE A 26 -13.40 -0.89 10.68
CA ILE A 26 -13.34 -2.33 10.37
C ILE A 26 -13.35 -3.18 11.64
N SER A 27 -13.74 -4.46 11.51
CA SER A 27 -13.65 -5.41 12.62
C SER A 27 -12.22 -5.93 12.81
N LEU A 28 -11.87 -6.30 14.05
CA LEU A 28 -10.57 -6.90 14.34
C LEU A 28 -10.37 -8.21 13.55
N SER A 29 -11.41 -9.02 13.39
CA SER A 29 -11.34 -10.24 12.58
C SER A 29 -11.01 -9.94 11.11
N LYS A 30 -11.63 -8.90 10.52
CA LYS A 30 -11.36 -8.48 9.14
C LYS A 30 -9.93 -7.94 8.98
N LEU A 31 -9.43 -7.19 9.96
CA LEU A 31 -8.05 -6.72 10.00
C LEU A 31 -7.05 -7.89 9.97
N ILE A 32 -7.23 -8.87 10.87
CA ILE A 32 -6.33 -10.03 10.98
C ILE A 32 -6.44 -10.92 9.73
N GLU A 33 -7.65 -11.17 9.24
CA GLU A 33 -7.85 -11.93 8.01
C GLU A 33 -7.14 -11.28 6.82
N SER A 34 -7.25 -9.97 6.66
CA SER A 34 -6.57 -9.23 5.59
C SER A 34 -5.05 -9.34 5.71
N TYR A 35 -4.51 -9.23 6.93
CA TYR A 35 -3.07 -9.35 7.17
C TYR A 35 -2.56 -10.76 6.82
N LEU A 36 -3.27 -11.80 7.27
CA LEU A 36 -2.93 -13.19 6.97
C LEU A 36 -3.03 -13.48 5.45
N LYS A 37 -4.02 -12.91 4.76
CA LYS A 37 -4.11 -12.98 3.29
C LYS A 37 -2.87 -12.38 2.62
N THR A 38 -2.42 -11.21 3.08
CA THR A 38 -1.20 -10.58 2.55
C THR A 38 0.04 -11.43 2.79
N LEU A 39 0.19 -12.02 3.98
CA LEU A 39 1.34 -12.90 4.29
C LEU A 39 1.36 -14.20 3.47
N THR A 40 0.18 -14.72 3.15
CA THR A 40 0.03 -16.03 2.47
C THR A 40 -0.15 -15.92 0.97
N LYS A 41 -0.31 -14.70 0.43
CA LYS A 41 -0.30 -14.45 -1.02
C LYS A 41 1.09 -14.82 -1.54
N ARG A 42 1.23 -16.04 -2.09
CA ARG A 42 2.45 -16.49 -2.78
C ARG A 42 2.87 -15.40 -3.76
N LYS A 43 4.14 -14.98 -3.70
CA LYS A 43 4.80 -14.17 -4.74
C LYS A 43 4.68 -14.91 -6.07
N ARG A 44 3.57 -14.72 -6.80
CA ARG A 44 3.54 -15.02 -8.22
C ARG A 44 4.42 -13.96 -8.86
N SER A 45 5.48 -14.44 -9.47
CA SER A 45 6.50 -13.68 -10.17
C SER A 45 5.90 -12.81 -11.26
N SER A 46 5.63 -11.57 -10.92
CA SER A 46 5.95 -10.35 -11.64
C SER A 46 5.96 -9.26 -10.57
N THR A 47 6.65 -8.16 -10.79
CA THR A 47 6.62 -7.03 -9.85
C THR A 47 5.17 -6.52 -9.77
N GLU A 48 4.34 -7.07 -8.88
CA GLU A 48 2.99 -6.57 -8.60
C GLU A 48 3.17 -5.22 -7.91
N ILE A 49 3.20 -4.15 -8.71
CA ILE A 49 3.00 -2.80 -8.20
C ILE A 49 1.64 -2.76 -7.47
N THR A 50 1.60 -2.09 -6.32
CA THR A 50 0.35 -1.99 -5.55
C THR A 50 -0.72 -1.26 -6.38
N PRO A 51 -2.04 -1.49 -6.16
CA PRO A 51 -3.09 -0.81 -6.92
C PRO A 51 -2.98 0.72 -6.89
N LEU A 52 -2.47 1.27 -5.79
CA LEU A 52 -2.19 2.70 -5.68
C LEU A 52 -1.05 3.11 -6.62
N VAL A 53 0.07 2.38 -6.61
CA VAL A 53 1.19 2.64 -7.51
C VAL A 53 0.77 2.46 -8.96
N GLU A 54 -0.03 1.44 -9.28
CA GLU A 54 -0.62 1.25 -10.60
C GLU A 54 -1.49 2.43 -11.03
N SER A 55 -2.34 2.96 -10.14
CA SER A 55 -3.15 4.14 -10.44
C SER A 55 -2.34 5.43 -10.66
N LEU A 56 -1.12 5.49 -10.13
CA LEU A 56 -0.20 6.62 -10.29
C LEU A 56 0.73 6.44 -11.50
N SER A 57 1.15 5.21 -11.79
CA SER A 57 1.98 4.84 -12.93
C SER A 57 1.14 4.77 -14.21
N GLY A 58 1.52 5.49 -15.27
CA GLY A 58 0.74 5.55 -16.51
C GLY A 58 -0.22 6.73 -16.61
N VAL A 59 -0.30 7.58 -15.57
CA VAL A 59 -0.93 8.91 -15.66
C VAL A 59 -0.11 9.84 -16.55
N ILE A 60 1.20 9.64 -16.59
CA ILE A 60 2.14 10.40 -17.39
C ILE A 60 2.65 9.48 -18.50
N ASN A 61 2.39 9.87 -19.75
CA ASN A 61 3.04 9.29 -20.93
C ASN A 61 4.21 10.21 -21.28
N LEU A 62 5.41 9.64 -21.35
CA LEU A 62 6.62 10.32 -21.79
C LEU A 62 7.05 9.73 -23.13
N ASP A 63 7.59 10.57 -24.00
CA ASP A 63 8.20 10.11 -25.24
C ASP A 63 9.44 9.25 -24.95
N GLU A 64 9.78 8.33 -25.85
CA GLU A 64 10.91 7.40 -25.66
C GLU A 64 12.25 8.12 -25.52
N ASP A 65 12.36 9.33 -26.07
CA ASP A 65 13.52 10.21 -26.07
C ASP A 65 13.45 11.32 -25.01
N PHE A 66 12.49 11.26 -24.08
CA PHE A 66 12.35 12.27 -23.04
C PHE A 66 13.57 12.31 -22.09
N ASP A 67 14.35 13.40 -22.13
CA ASP A 67 15.43 13.64 -21.17
C ASP A 67 14.89 14.31 -19.89
N VAL A 68 14.78 13.49 -18.85
CA VAL A 68 14.33 13.92 -17.52
C VAL A 68 15.20 15.04 -16.94
N LYS A 69 16.51 15.04 -17.22
CA LYS A 69 17.45 16.02 -16.64
C LYS A 69 17.26 17.40 -17.28
N ASP A 70 17.06 17.46 -18.58
CA ASP A 70 16.86 18.71 -19.31
C ASP A 70 15.53 19.34 -18.89
N ALA A 71 14.44 18.57 -18.87
CA ALA A 71 13.14 19.03 -18.41
C ALA A 71 13.18 19.53 -16.95
N TYR A 72 13.93 18.86 -16.07
CA TYR A 72 14.10 19.30 -14.69
C TYR A 72 14.92 20.59 -14.59
N THR A 73 15.94 20.74 -15.44
CA THR A 73 16.77 21.95 -15.49
C THR A 73 15.94 23.16 -15.94
N ASP A 74 15.14 23.02 -16.99
CA ASP A 74 14.24 24.06 -17.48
C ASP A 74 13.21 24.48 -16.43
N TYR A 75 12.61 23.50 -15.73
CA TYR A 75 11.70 23.76 -14.62
C TYR A 75 12.36 24.60 -13.51
N LEU A 76 13.60 24.28 -13.13
CA LEU A 76 14.31 25.03 -12.10
C LEU A 76 14.63 26.45 -12.55
N ILE A 77 15.04 26.63 -13.82
CA ILE A 77 15.29 27.96 -14.40
C ILE A 77 14.01 28.80 -14.35
N GLU A 78 12.86 28.24 -14.73
CA GLU A 78 11.58 28.94 -14.71
C GLU A 78 11.10 29.26 -13.29
N LYS A 79 11.26 28.32 -12.36
CA LYS A 79 10.83 28.48 -10.95
C LYS A 79 11.58 29.59 -10.21
N TYR A 80 12.87 29.76 -10.48
CA TYR A 80 13.73 30.73 -9.80
C TYR A 80 14.02 31.98 -10.64
N LYS A 81 13.24 32.19 -11.70
CA LYS A 81 13.20 33.43 -12.48
C LYS A 81 12.41 34.51 -11.75
#